data_AF-A0A6G2PX74-F1
#
_entry.id   AF-A0A6G2PX74-F1
#
_cell.length_a   1.000
_cell.length_b   1.000
_cell.length_c   1.000
_cell.angle_alpha   90.00
_cell.angle_beta   90.00
_cell.angle_gamma   90.00
#
_symmetry.space_group_name_H-M   'P 1'
#
loop_
_entity.id
_entity.type
_entity.pdbx_description
1 polymer ?
#
loop_
_entity_poly.entity_id
_entity_poly.type
_entity_poly.pdbx_seq_one_letter_code
_entity_poly.pdbx_strand_id
1 'polypeptide(L)'
;TIIDHTWIWRADHGNGGTVGWTTNTADTGLVVNGADVTAYGLFVEHLRKTDVIWNGNGGRTYFFQNELPYDPPDQAAFKNGSTNGYPAYKVGDSVTSHEAWGLGSYAYFNVNPSIVEDHSFEVPQTSGVKFHDMVTVVLGGAGTISHIVNSTGATVTPSSNVAYLTNYP
;
A
#
# COMPACT_ATOMS: atom_id res chain seq x y z
N THR A 1 -7.69 8.84 18.85
CA THR A 1 -8.74 8.92 17.81
C THR A 1 -9.03 7.53 17.29
N ILE A 2 -10.27 7.24 16.89
CA ILE A 2 -10.63 5.96 16.28
C ILE A 2 -11.05 6.19 14.83
N ILE A 3 -10.56 5.34 13.93
CA ILE A 3 -11.03 5.17 12.56
C ILE A 3 -11.63 3.76 12.52
N ASP A 4 -12.93 3.65 12.28
CA ASP A 4 -13.63 2.36 12.31
C ASP A 4 -14.43 2.21 11.03
N HIS A 5 -14.07 1.19 10.24
CA HIS A 5 -14.71 0.84 8.98
C HIS A 5 -14.72 1.99 7.98
N THR A 6 -13.56 2.28 7.39
CA THR A 6 -13.43 3.36 6.40
C THR A 6 -12.88 2.83 5.09
N TRP A 7 -13.54 3.24 4.00
CA TRP A 7 -13.09 2.99 2.64
C TRP A 7 -12.77 4.31 1.93
N ILE A 8 -11.51 4.49 1.54
CA ILE A 8 -11.01 5.66 0.82
C ILE A 8 -10.56 5.18 -0.57
N TRP A 9 -11.36 5.49 -1.58
CA TRP A 9 -11.23 4.88 -2.89
C TRP A 9 -11.07 5.94 -3.97
N ARG A 10 -9.98 5.87 -4.73
CA ARG A 10 -9.87 6.54 -6.04
C ARG A 10 -10.48 5.62 -7.08
N ALA A 11 -11.47 6.11 -7.83
CA ALA A 11 -12.20 5.26 -8.75
C ALA A 11 -11.31 4.54 -9.79
N ASP A 12 -11.41 3.23 -9.88
CA ASP A 12 -10.78 2.41 -10.93
C ASP A 12 -11.74 2.12 -12.11
N HIS A 13 -13.05 2.37 -11.92
CA HIS A 13 -14.07 2.20 -12.94
C HIS A 13 -15.17 3.28 -12.86
N GLY A 14 -15.88 3.48 -13.96
CA GLY A 14 -16.94 4.49 -14.08
C GLY A 14 -17.42 4.69 -15.51
N ASN A 15 -18.05 5.83 -15.77
CA ASN A 15 -18.47 6.19 -17.12
C ASN A 15 -17.26 6.46 -18.03
N GLY A 16 -17.46 6.34 -19.35
CA GLY A 16 -16.43 6.64 -20.33
C GLY A 16 -15.85 8.05 -20.13
N GLY A 17 -14.52 8.12 -19.95
CA GLY A 17 -13.81 9.39 -19.76
C GLY A 17 -13.86 9.97 -18.33
N THR A 18 -14.38 9.25 -17.34
CA THR A 18 -14.40 9.73 -15.93
C THR A 18 -13.32 9.12 -15.04
N VAL A 19 -12.62 8.08 -15.52
CA VAL A 19 -11.54 7.41 -14.79
C VAL A 19 -10.29 7.33 -15.66
N GLY A 20 -9.13 7.51 -15.03
CA GLY A 20 -7.82 7.38 -15.64
C GLY A 20 -6.75 8.17 -14.88
N TRP A 21 -5.48 7.85 -15.15
CA TRP A 21 -4.32 8.35 -14.41
C TRP A 21 -4.28 9.87 -14.25
N THR A 22 -4.70 10.60 -15.29
CA THR A 22 -4.76 12.06 -15.33
C THR A 22 -6.17 12.63 -15.26
N THR A 23 -7.19 11.77 -15.11
CA THR A 23 -8.61 12.15 -15.14
C THR A 23 -9.17 12.37 -13.75
N ASN A 24 -9.11 11.35 -12.88
CA ASN A 24 -9.63 11.37 -11.51
C ASN A 24 -8.48 11.32 -10.51
N THR A 25 -7.65 12.36 -10.52
CA THR A 25 -6.40 12.36 -9.76
C THR A 25 -6.64 12.40 -8.25
N ALA A 26 -6.00 11.49 -7.52
CA ALA A 26 -5.85 11.55 -6.07
C ALA A 26 -4.48 10.96 -5.71
N ASP A 27 -3.68 11.72 -4.96
CA ASP A 27 -2.28 11.36 -4.68
C ASP A 27 -2.16 10.43 -3.47
N THR A 28 -2.81 10.76 -2.34
CA THR A 28 -2.74 10.01 -1.07
C THR A 28 -4.12 9.98 -0.43
N GLY A 29 -4.46 8.86 0.20
CA GLY A 29 -5.79 8.63 0.76
C GLY A 29 -5.87 9.10 2.21
N LEU A 30 -5.05 8.51 3.09
CA LEU A 30 -5.07 8.78 4.53
C LEU A 30 -3.70 9.26 5.02
N VAL A 31 -3.68 10.36 5.77
CA VAL A 31 -2.50 10.82 6.52
C VAL A 31 -2.84 10.92 8.01
N VAL A 32 -2.17 10.12 8.83
CA VAL A 32 -2.37 10.08 10.29
C VAL A 32 -1.21 10.76 10.99
N ASN A 33 -1.42 12.00 11.43
CA ASN A 33 -0.42 12.77 12.22
C ASN A 33 -0.63 12.69 13.73
N GLY A 34 -1.83 12.30 14.18
CA GLY A 34 -2.17 12.21 15.60
C GLY A 34 -1.48 11.02 16.29
N ALA A 35 -1.14 11.18 17.56
CA ALA A 35 -0.70 10.07 18.40
C ALA A 35 -1.89 9.21 18.85
N ASP A 36 -1.62 7.94 19.15
CA ASP A 36 -2.59 6.97 19.71
C ASP A 36 -3.88 6.87 18.88
N VAL A 37 -3.74 6.90 17.56
CA VAL A 37 -4.82 6.60 16.63
C VAL A 37 -4.94 5.09 16.47
N THR A 38 -6.17 4.59 16.44
CA THR A 38 -6.45 3.18 16.14
C THR A 38 -7.40 3.08 14.96
N ALA A 39 -7.03 2.27 13.98
CA ALA A 39 -7.83 1.91 12.83
C ALA A 39 -8.34 0.47 12.96
N TYR A 40 -9.63 0.26 12.74
CA TYR A 40 -10.27 -1.04 12.60
C TYR A 40 -10.92 -1.12 11.22
N GLY A 41 -10.58 -2.14 10.42
CA GLY A 41 -11.17 -2.31 9.10
C GLY A 41 -10.85 -1.13 8.17
N LEU A 42 -9.58 -0.98 7.80
CA LEU A 42 -9.11 0.11 6.92
C LEU A 42 -8.98 -0.38 5.48
N PHE A 43 -9.68 0.28 4.55
CA PHE A 43 -9.68 -0.02 3.12
C PHE A 43 -9.25 1.25 2.36
N VAL A 44 -8.13 1.23 1.65
CA VAL A 44 -7.62 2.43 0.93
C VAL A 44 -7.04 2.00 -0.40
N GLU A 45 -7.50 2.57 -1.52
CA GLU A 45 -7.25 1.97 -2.84
C GLU A 45 -7.02 2.97 -3.99
N HIS A 46 -6.11 2.57 -4.87
CA HIS A 46 -5.82 3.09 -6.21
C HIS A 46 -5.24 4.50 -6.28
N LEU A 47 -4.65 4.99 -5.19
CA LEU A 47 -4.03 6.31 -5.16
C LEU A 47 -2.79 6.36 -6.07
N ARG A 48 -2.45 7.55 -6.55
CA ARG A 48 -1.31 7.74 -7.47
C ARG A 48 0.05 7.70 -6.77
N LYS A 49 0.06 7.91 -5.45
CA LYS A 49 1.21 7.82 -4.56
C LYS A 49 0.82 6.96 -3.35
N THR A 50 1.54 7.09 -2.24
CA THR A 50 1.30 6.32 -1.02
C THR A 50 -0.14 6.47 -0.54
N ASP A 51 -0.85 5.35 -0.41
CA ASP A 51 -2.27 5.30 -0.04
C ASP A 51 -2.46 5.71 1.43
N VAL A 52 -1.65 5.17 2.35
CA VAL A 52 -1.65 5.50 3.78
C VAL A 52 -0.28 5.99 4.26
N ILE A 53 -0.23 7.16 4.88
CA ILE A 53 0.96 7.68 5.59
C ILE A 53 0.64 7.80 7.08
N TRP A 54 1.44 7.16 7.92
CA TRP A 54 1.30 7.19 9.37
C TRP A 54 2.52 7.84 10.03
N ASN A 55 2.34 9.06 10.54
CA ASN A 55 3.39 9.87 11.16
C ASN A 55 3.31 9.92 12.69
N GLY A 56 2.17 9.52 13.27
CA GLY A 56 1.94 9.55 14.72
C GLY A 56 2.41 8.28 15.45
N ASN A 57 2.97 8.45 16.65
CA ASN A 57 3.34 7.35 17.55
C ASN A 57 2.11 6.69 18.20
N GLY A 58 2.25 5.45 18.66
CA GLY A 58 1.19 4.68 19.31
C GLY A 58 0.08 4.20 18.35
N GLY A 59 0.35 4.30 17.04
CA GLY A 59 -0.60 3.92 15.99
C GLY A 59 -0.88 2.43 15.97
N ARG A 60 -2.14 2.05 15.80
CA ARG A 60 -2.58 0.65 15.70
C ARG A 60 -3.51 0.46 14.52
N THR A 61 -3.27 -0.56 13.71
CA THR A 61 -4.17 -0.94 12.60
C THR A 61 -4.56 -2.40 12.71
N TYR A 62 -5.84 -2.67 12.86
CA TYR A 62 -6.41 -4.01 12.84
C TYR A 62 -7.19 -4.17 11.55
N PHE A 63 -6.66 -5.02 10.68
CA PHE A 63 -7.11 -5.22 9.30
C PHE A 63 -6.81 -4.01 8.38
N PHE A 64 -6.03 -4.26 7.34
CA PHE A 64 -5.80 -3.34 6.23
C PHE A 64 -5.95 -4.05 4.89
N GLN A 65 -6.69 -3.43 3.99
CA GLN A 65 -6.87 -3.87 2.61
C GLN A 65 -6.49 -2.70 1.69
N ASN A 66 -5.72 -3.00 0.64
CA ASN A 66 -5.33 -2.04 -0.39
C ASN A 66 -5.20 -2.70 -1.75
N GLU A 67 -5.66 -2.01 -2.78
CA GLU A 67 -5.27 -2.26 -4.16
C GLU A 67 -4.47 -1.07 -4.71
N LEU A 68 -3.34 -1.36 -5.35
CA LEU A 68 -2.51 -0.37 -6.04
C LEU A 68 -3.25 0.21 -7.26
N PRO A 69 -2.86 1.39 -7.79
CA PRO A 69 -3.50 1.94 -8.97
C PRO A 69 -3.29 1.01 -10.16
N TYR A 70 -4.36 0.70 -10.89
CA TYR A 70 -4.26 -0.16 -12.07
C TYR A 70 -3.66 0.54 -13.29
N ASP A 71 -3.76 1.87 -13.28
CA ASP A 71 -3.62 2.73 -14.44
C ASP A 71 -2.33 3.59 -14.55
N PRO A 72 -1.20 3.33 -13.84
CA PRO A 72 0.06 3.94 -14.21
C PRO A 72 0.40 3.69 -15.69
N PRO A 73 0.72 4.73 -16.48
CA PRO A 73 1.03 4.56 -17.89
C PRO A 73 2.40 3.91 -18.11
N ASP A 74 3.35 4.17 -17.22
CA ASP A 74 4.72 3.67 -17.27
C ASP A 74 5.37 3.72 -15.87
N GLN A 75 6.53 3.08 -15.74
CA GLN A 75 7.24 3.01 -14.46
C GLN A 75 7.71 4.40 -13.98
N ALA A 76 7.98 5.34 -14.89
CA ALA A 76 8.44 6.67 -14.51
C ALA A 76 7.31 7.48 -13.85
N ALA A 77 6.07 7.27 -14.26
CA ALA A 77 4.89 7.86 -13.64
C ALA A 77 4.61 7.28 -12.24
N PHE A 78 4.94 6.01 -12.00
CA PHE A 78 4.79 5.33 -10.71
C PHE A 78 6.16 5.04 -10.09
N LYS A 79 6.86 6.12 -9.72
CA LYS A 79 8.17 6.07 -9.07
C LYS A 79 8.23 7.04 -7.90
N ASN A 80 8.75 6.59 -6.76
CA ASN A 80 9.02 7.40 -5.58
C ASN A 80 10.53 7.63 -5.44
N GLY A 81 11.04 8.69 -6.08
CA GLY A 81 12.47 8.97 -6.12
C GLY A 81 13.24 7.89 -6.89
N SER A 82 14.09 7.12 -6.19
CA SER A 82 14.79 5.96 -6.77
C SER A 82 14.00 4.66 -6.72
N THR A 83 12.99 4.57 -5.85
CA THR A 83 12.15 3.39 -5.60
C THR A 83 11.07 3.25 -6.66
N ASN A 84 10.89 2.05 -7.21
CA ASN A 84 9.78 1.76 -8.12
C ASN A 84 8.48 1.64 -7.32
N GLY A 85 7.47 2.40 -7.70
CA GLY A 85 6.20 2.48 -7.00
C GLY A 85 6.20 3.31 -5.72
N TYR A 86 5.02 3.40 -5.14
CA TYR A 86 4.76 4.01 -3.84
C TYR A 86 4.13 2.94 -2.95
N PRO A 87 4.54 2.81 -1.67
CA PRO A 87 3.98 1.80 -0.80
C PRO A 87 2.49 2.09 -0.53
N ALA A 88 1.68 1.04 -0.45
CA ALA A 88 0.31 1.10 0.07
C ALA A 88 0.25 1.69 1.49
N TYR A 89 1.22 1.39 2.34
CA TYR A 89 1.24 1.87 3.72
C TYR A 89 2.65 2.22 4.17
N LYS A 90 2.87 3.50 4.47
CA LYS A 90 4.13 4.02 5.01
C LYS A 90 3.97 4.43 6.47
N VAL A 91 4.84 3.91 7.34
CA VAL A 91 5.10 4.48 8.66
C VAL A 91 6.28 5.46 8.53
N GLY A 92 6.11 6.68 9.02
CA GLY A 92 7.12 7.73 8.92
C GLY A 92 8.40 7.38 9.67
N ASP A 93 9.55 7.78 9.13
CA ASP A 93 10.87 7.33 9.61
C ASP A 93 11.18 7.72 11.07
N SER A 94 10.52 8.76 11.59
CA SER A 94 10.65 9.22 12.98
C SER A 94 9.74 8.50 13.98
N VAL A 95 8.85 7.62 13.51
CA VAL A 95 7.94 6.87 14.38
C VAL A 95 8.70 5.76 15.09
N THR A 96 8.51 5.68 16.40
CA THR A 96 9.17 4.68 17.26
C THR A 96 8.19 3.67 17.83
N SER A 97 6.89 3.88 17.66
CA SER A 97 5.82 2.97 18.11
C SER A 97 4.67 2.91 17.10
N HIS A 98 4.46 1.74 16.51
CA HIS A 98 3.36 1.46 15.59
C HIS A 98 3.13 -0.05 15.51
N GLU A 99 1.89 -0.51 15.46
CA GLU A 99 1.62 -1.94 15.35
C GLU A 99 0.43 -2.23 14.44
N ALA A 100 0.57 -3.21 13.55
CA ALA A 100 -0.48 -3.53 12.59
C ALA A 100 -0.67 -5.04 12.40
N TRP A 101 -1.91 -5.48 12.19
CA TRP A 101 -2.29 -6.89 12.05
C TRP A 101 -3.19 -7.11 10.85
N GLY A 102 -2.89 -8.15 10.05
CA GLY A 102 -3.71 -8.56 8.91
C GLY A 102 -3.71 -7.51 7.81
N LEU A 103 -2.60 -7.39 7.08
CA LEU A 103 -2.43 -6.38 6.04
C LEU A 103 -2.31 -7.01 4.66
N GLY A 104 -3.13 -6.57 3.71
CA GLY A 104 -3.10 -7.01 2.33
C GLY A 104 -2.86 -5.86 1.36
N SER A 105 -1.97 -6.06 0.39
CA SER A 105 -1.77 -5.18 -0.78
C SER A 105 -1.83 -6.00 -2.07
N TYR A 106 -2.63 -5.55 -3.04
CA TYR A 106 -2.84 -6.26 -4.30
C TYR A 106 -2.46 -5.38 -5.50
N ALA A 107 -1.70 -5.95 -6.44
CA ALA A 107 -1.36 -5.32 -7.71
C ALA A 107 -2.22 -5.87 -8.85
N TYR A 108 -2.77 -4.97 -9.66
CA TYR A 108 -3.40 -5.30 -10.94
C TYR A 108 -3.08 -4.22 -11.97
N PHE A 109 -1.82 -4.11 -12.39
CA PHE A 109 -1.36 -3.09 -13.34
C PHE A 109 -1.81 -3.40 -14.78
N ASN A 110 -3.12 -3.46 -15.03
CA ASN A 110 -3.69 -3.92 -16.30
C ASN A 110 -3.41 -2.98 -17.48
N VAL A 111 -3.23 -1.68 -17.23
CA VAL A 111 -2.85 -0.69 -18.25
C VAL A 111 -1.41 -0.90 -18.68
N ASN A 112 -0.52 -1.21 -17.75
CA ASN A 112 0.86 -1.54 -18.05
C ASN A 112 1.37 -2.70 -17.16
N PRO A 113 1.26 -3.95 -17.64
CA PRO A 113 1.64 -5.13 -16.85
C PRO A 113 3.13 -5.25 -16.52
N SER A 114 4.00 -4.41 -17.11
CA SER A 114 5.43 -4.42 -16.81
C SER A 114 5.81 -3.57 -15.58
N ILE A 115 4.83 -2.91 -14.94
CA ILE A 115 5.07 -2.13 -13.73
C ILE A 115 5.53 -3.04 -12.58
N VAL A 116 6.56 -2.58 -11.88
CA VAL A 116 7.09 -3.16 -10.66
C VAL A 116 6.84 -2.18 -9.52
N GLU A 117 6.33 -2.69 -8.40
CA GLU A 117 6.42 -2.05 -7.09
C GLU A 117 7.57 -2.71 -6.31
N ASP A 118 8.45 -1.92 -5.70
CA ASP A 118 9.55 -2.48 -4.91
C ASP A 118 9.02 -3.10 -3.61
N HIS A 119 8.09 -2.43 -2.92
CA HIS A 119 7.46 -2.93 -1.69
C HIS A 119 6.11 -2.25 -1.41
N SER A 120 5.16 -3.03 -0.88
CA SER A 120 3.83 -2.49 -0.52
C SER A 120 3.80 -1.84 0.86
N PHE A 121 4.66 -2.26 1.78
CA PHE A 121 4.75 -1.71 3.13
C PHE A 121 6.13 -1.06 3.35
N GLU A 122 6.17 0.16 3.88
CA GLU A 122 7.43 0.86 4.17
C GLU A 122 7.46 1.38 5.61
N VAL A 123 8.40 0.90 6.42
CA VAL A 123 8.40 1.19 7.87
C VAL A 123 9.81 1.36 8.42
N PRO A 124 10.03 2.18 9.46
CA PRO A 124 11.34 2.27 10.11
C PRO A 124 11.67 0.97 10.86
N GLN A 125 12.94 0.56 10.81
CA GLN A 125 13.43 -0.60 11.55
C GLN A 125 13.73 -0.23 13.01
N THR A 126 12.68 -0.20 13.83
CA THR A 126 12.78 0.00 15.28
C THR A 126 12.00 -1.09 16.01
N SER A 127 12.41 -1.43 17.23
CA SER A 127 11.77 -2.51 18.01
C SER A 127 10.31 -2.27 18.39
N GLY A 128 9.86 -1.01 18.32
CA GLY A 128 8.48 -0.62 18.60
C GLY A 128 7.57 -0.53 17.38
N VAL A 129 8.09 -0.77 16.16
CA VAL A 129 7.29 -0.78 14.93
C VAL A 129 7.17 -2.21 14.43
N LYS A 130 5.97 -2.80 14.52
CA LYS A 130 5.75 -4.23 14.24
C LYS A 130 4.53 -4.47 13.37
N PHE A 131 4.65 -5.43 12.47
CA PHE A 131 3.63 -5.81 11.51
C PHE A 131 3.43 -7.31 11.58
N HIS A 132 2.17 -7.74 11.56
CA HIS A 132 1.77 -9.13 11.72
C HIS A 132 0.83 -9.53 10.59
N ASP A 133 1.04 -10.72 10.05
CA ASP A 133 0.18 -11.34 9.04
C ASP A 133 -0.02 -10.46 7.79
N MET A 134 1.06 -10.24 7.06
CA MET A 134 1.03 -9.51 5.78
C MET A 134 0.89 -10.46 4.59
N VAL A 135 0.22 -9.97 3.55
CA VAL A 135 0.12 -10.62 2.24
C VAL A 135 0.29 -9.60 1.12
N THR A 136 1.02 -9.98 0.07
CA THR A 136 0.99 -9.29 -1.22
C THR A 136 0.53 -10.24 -2.32
N VAL A 137 -0.17 -9.70 -3.32
CA VAL A 137 -0.75 -10.52 -4.40
C VAL A 137 -0.65 -9.79 -5.73
N VAL A 138 -0.41 -10.53 -6.81
CA VAL A 138 -0.66 -10.08 -8.18
C VAL A 138 -1.97 -10.68 -8.68
N LEU A 139 -2.93 -9.83 -9.02
CA LEU A 139 -4.22 -10.21 -9.56
C LEU A 139 -4.15 -10.28 -11.09
N GLY A 140 -4.98 -11.14 -11.70
CA GLY A 140 -5.22 -11.14 -13.15
C GLY A 140 -3.98 -11.25 -14.06
N GLY A 141 -2.82 -11.63 -13.53
CA GLY A 141 -1.57 -11.77 -14.25
C GLY A 141 -0.88 -10.46 -14.68
N ALA A 142 -1.15 -9.33 -14.00
CA ALA A 142 -0.60 -8.03 -14.38
C ALA A 142 0.18 -7.35 -13.25
N GLY A 143 1.49 -7.17 -13.43
CA GLY A 143 2.35 -6.48 -12.48
C GLY A 143 3.34 -7.35 -11.72
N THR A 144 4.14 -6.73 -10.86
CA THR A 144 5.06 -7.40 -9.93
C THR A 144 5.20 -6.57 -8.66
N ILE A 145 5.27 -7.24 -7.51
CA ILE A 145 5.66 -6.62 -6.23
C ILE A 145 6.92 -7.35 -5.75
N SER A 146 8.03 -6.64 -5.60
CA SER A 146 9.35 -7.24 -5.34
C SER A 146 9.49 -7.75 -3.91
N HIS A 147 8.95 -7.03 -2.94
CA HIS A 147 8.98 -7.36 -1.52
C HIS A 147 7.66 -7.04 -0.84
N ILE A 148 7.36 -7.71 0.27
CA ILE A 148 6.17 -7.41 1.06
C ILE A 148 6.38 -6.08 1.80
N VAL A 149 7.45 -6.00 2.57
CA VAL A 149 7.77 -4.84 3.42
C VAL A 149 9.25 -4.48 3.31
N ASN A 150 9.56 -3.21 3.07
CA ASN A 150 10.93 -2.73 2.82
C ASN A 150 11.65 -3.66 1.82
N SER A 151 12.71 -4.36 2.24
CA SER A 151 13.44 -5.33 1.42
C SER A 151 13.19 -6.79 1.82
N THR A 152 12.04 -7.10 2.44
CA THR A 152 11.73 -8.40 3.06
C THR A 152 10.41 -8.98 2.54
N GLY A 153 10.34 -10.30 2.44
CA GLY A 153 9.22 -11.01 1.85
C GLY A 153 9.51 -11.42 0.40
N ALA A 154 8.87 -12.51 -0.04
CA ALA A 154 9.06 -13.03 -1.38
C ALA A 154 8.39 -12.14 -2.43
N THR A 155 9.01 -12.06 -3.60
CA THR A 155 8.44 -11.40 -4.78
C THR A 155 7.18 -12.12 -5.24
N VAL A 156 6.17 -11.35 -5.65
CA VAL A 156 4.99 -11.87 -6.36
C VAL A 156 4.97 -11.39 -7.79
N THR A 157 4.65 -12.32 -8.69
CA THR A 157 4.61 -12.13 -10.15
C THR A 157 3.35 -12.81 -10.70
N PRO A 158 3.01 -12.67 -12.00
CA PRO A 158 1.89 -13.38 -12.60
C PRO A 158 1.95 -14.91 -12.44
N SER A 159 3.14 -15.51 -12.35
CA SER A 159 3.34 -16.96 -12.23
C SER A 159 3.46 -17.47 -10.79
N SER A 160 3.77 -16.59 -9.84
CA SER A 160 3.82 -16.88 -8.40
C SER A 160 3.14 -15.72 -7.68
N ASN A 161 1.82 -15.77 -7.62
CA ASN A 161 1.01 -14.57 -7.50
C ASN A 161 0.63 -14.19 -6.07
N VAL A 162 1.12 -14.90 -5.05
CA VAL A 162 0.85 -14.61 -3.64
C VAL A 162 2.07 -14.88 -2.77
N ALA A 163 2.34 -14.00 -1.82
CA ALA A 163 3.37 -14.18 -0.80
C ALA A 163 2.86 -13.72 0.56
N TYR A 164 3.31 -14.40 1.62
CA TYR A 164 2.93 -14.12 2.99
C TYR A 164 4.16 -13.83 3.84
N LEU A 165 4.01 -12.96 4.83
CA LEU A 165 5.00 -12.70 5.87
C LEU A 165 4.30 -12.54 7.22
N THR A 166 4.53 -13.50 8.12
CA THR A 166 3.81 -13.57 9.40
C THR A 166 4.22 -12.46 10.38
N ASN A 167 5.49 -12.04 10.40
CA ASN A 167 5.98 -11.01 11.32
C ASN A 167 7.03 -10.13 10.66
N TYR A 168 7.10 -8.87 11.09
CA TYR A 168 8.17 -7.93 10.77
C TYR A 168 8.28 -6.82 11.84
N PRO A 169 9.50 -6.35 12.17
CA PRO A 169 10.76 -7.03 11.92
C PRO A 169 10.83 -8.37 12.66
#